data_AF-A0AB39NGY6-F1
#
_entry.id   AF-A0AB39NGY6-F1
#
_cell.length_a   1.000
_cell.length_b   1.000
_cell.length_c   1.000
_cell.angle_alpha   90.00
_cell.angle_beta   90.00
_cell.angle_gamma   90.00
#
_symmetry.space_group_name_H-M   'P 1'
#
loop_
_entity.id
_entity.type
_entity.pdbx_description
1 polymer ?
#
loop_
_entity_poly.entity_id
_entity_poly.type
_entity_poly.pdbx_seq_one_letter_code
_entity_poly.pdbx_strand_id
1 'polypeptide(L)'
;MDLWRFADDTSRLLGVPLTKVADGRTPWEVFHDVRFLGNDRLAPCTRLLKQVPCREWMDQHADPTDTLVYVGIENTKRDRARIPAIARNWKPWVTRFPLCGKWEPLRTKEELLDEARALGVSPPRLYELGFSHNNCGGTCVRAGQRQWKHLLETLPERYAYAQEREEELRQELGDVSILRDRSGGECRPLPLSRLRER
;
A
#
# COMPACT_ATOMS: atom_id res chain seq x y z
N MET A 1 14.51 -0.96 2.97
CA MET A 1 13.17 -1.32 3.54
C MET A 1 12.91 -2.79 3.24
N ASP A 2 12.41 -3.56 4.21
CA ASP A 2 12.18 -5.01 4.10
C ASP A 2 11.30 -5.45 2.90
N LEU A 3 10.37 -4.60 2.45
CA LEU A 3 9.62 -4.84 1.21
C LEU A 3 10.52 -5.15 0.00
N TRP A 4 11.63 -4.42 -0.15
CA TRP A 4 12.51 -4.61 -1.30
C TRP A 4 13.31 -5.91 -1.20
N ARG A 5 13.70 -6.33 0.00
CA ARG A 5 14.25 -7.67 0.23
C ARG A 5 13.28 -8.74 -0.26
N PHE A 6 12.01 -8.70 0.18
CA PHE A 6 11.00 -9.67 -0.24
C PHE A 6 10.79 -9.69 -1.77
N ALA A 7 10.80 -8.52 -2.42
CA ALA A 7 10.68 -8.41 -3.87
C ALA A 7 11.90 -8.98 -4.60
N ASP A 8 13.12 -8.69 -4.10
CA ASP A 8 14.37 -9.21 -4.66
C ASP A 8 14.45 -10.74 -4.46
N ASP A 9 14.03 -11.27 -3.30
CA ASP A 9 13.96 -12.71 -3.02
C ASP A 9 12.98 -13.43 -3.96
N THR A 10 11.81 -12.85 -4.18
CA THR A 10 10.79 -13.40 -5.08
C THR A 10 11.23 -13.36 -6.55
N SER A 11 11.92 -12.29 -6.96
CA SER A 11 12.53 -12.17 -8.29
C SER A 11 13.56 -13.28 -8.54
N ARG A 12 14.42 -13.57 -7.55
CA ARG A 12 15.38 -14.68 -7.61
C ARG A 12 14.68 -16.04 -7.69
N LEU A 13 13.64 -16.26 -6.87
CA LEU A 13 12.85 -17.50 -6.89
C LEU A 13 12.22 -17.76 -8.27
N LEU A 14 11.64 -16.73 -8.88
CA LEU A 14 10.94 -16.85 -10.17
C LEU A 14 11.90 -16.87 -11.36
N GLY A 15 13.17 -16.48 -11.18
CA GLY A 15 14.11 -16.30 -12.29
C GLY A 15 13.74 -15.14 -13.22
N VAL A 16 12.93 -14.18 -12.74
CA VAL A 16 12.45 -13.03 -13.52
C VAL A 16 13.04 -11.75 -12.94
N PRO A 17 13.74 -10.91 -13.73
CA PRO A 17 14.31 -9.65 -13.25
C PRO A 17 13.27 -8.70 -12.65
N LEU A 18 13.59 -8.09 -11.51
CA LEU A 18 12.76 -7.07 -10.88
C LEU A 18 13.03 -5.69 -11.48
N THR A 19 12.02 -5.10 -12.13
CA THR A 19 12.05 -3.70 -12.53
C THR A 19 11.47 -2.80 -11.43
N LYS A 20 12.29 -1.89 -10.90
CA LYS A 20 11.86 -0.90 -9.90
C LYS A 20 11.49 0.39 -10.61
N VAL A 21 10.20 0.73 -10.60
CA VAL A 21 9.68 1.98 -11.17
C VAL A 21 9.41 2.96 -10.02
N ALA A 22 9.97 4.16 -10.10
CA ALA A 22 9.85 5.16 -9.05
C ALA A 22 9.80 6.58 -9.63
N ASP A 23 9.01 7.42 -8.97
CA ASP A 23 8.93 8.86 -9.23
C ASP A 23 10.06 9.65 -8.52
N GLY A 24 10.74 9.03 -7.56
CA GLY A 24 11.84 9.62 -6.79
C GLY A 24 11.39 10.33 -5.51
N ARG A 25 10.15 10.82 -5.44
CA ARG A 25 9.61 11.45 -4.23
C ARG A 25 9.10 10.44 -3.20
N THR A 26 9.10 10.89 -1.96
CA THR A 26 8.41 10.30 -0.82
C THR A 26 6.92 10.71 -0.81
N PRO A 27 6.05 9.98 -0.08
CA PRO A 27 4.67 10.40 0.11
C PRO A 27 4.53 11.81 0.71
N TRP A 28 5.43 12.20 1.62
CA TRP A 28 5.38 13.49 2.29
C TRP A 28 5.72 14.64 1.34
N GLU A 29 6.76 14.52 0.52
CA GLU A 29 7.08 15.49 -0.54
C GLU A 29 5.89 15.67 -1.49
N VAL A 30 5.24 14.56 -1.91
CA VAL A 30 4.02 14.65 -2.73
C VAL A 30 2.91 15.43 -2.02
N PHE A 31 2.73 15.25 -0.71
CA PHE A 31 1.69 15.99 0.03
C PHE A 31 1.98 17.48 0.13
N HIS A 32 3.27 17.87 0.28
CA HIS A 32 3.68 19.28 0.19
C HIS A 32 3.42 19.83 -1.23
N ASP A 33 3.89 19.13 -2.28
CA ASP A 33 3.74 19.54 -3.67
C ASP A 33 2.27 19.80 -4.06
N VAL A 34 1.36 18.91 -3.64
CA VAL A 34 -0.07 19.02 -3.96
C VAL A 34 -0.86 19.83 -2.93
N ARG A 35 -0.20 20.35 -1.88
CA ARG A 35 -0.81 21.05 -0.75
C ARG A 35 -2.01 20.30 -0.15
N PHE A 36 -1.85 18.99 0.00
CA PHE A 36 -2.92 18.10 0.49
C PHE A 36 -2.36 16.90 1.25
N LEU A 37 -2.75 16.79 2.52
CA LEU A 37 -2.45 15.63 3.35
C LEU A 37 -3.38 14.46 3.00
N GLY A 38 -2.78 13.34 2.55
CA GLY A 38 -3.52 12.13 2.22
C GLY A 38 -4.25 11.52 3.43
N ASN A 39 -5.36 10.83 3.16
CA ASN A 39 -6.20 10.15 4.15
C ASN A 39 -6.86 8.89 3.55
N ASP A 40 -7.74 8.23 4.32
CA ASP A 40 -8.46 7.01 3.93
C ASP A 40 -9.33 7.17 2.65
N ARG A 41 -9.83 8.37 2.39
CA ARG A 41 -10.66 8.69 1.21
C ARG A 41 -9.83 9.08 0.00
N LEU A 42 -8.86 9.98 0.16
CA LEU A 42 -8.02 10.49 -0.94
C LEU A 42 -6.54 10.40 -0.58
N ALA A 43 -5.77 9.68 -1.40
CA ALA A 43 -4.34 9.50 -1.20
C ALA A 43 -3.58 9.87 -2.48
N PRO A 44 -3.10 11.12 -2.63
CA PRO A 44 -2.33 11.57 -3.80
C PRO A 44 -1.13 10.66 -4.11
N CYS A 45 -0.48 10.13 -3.06
CA CYS A 45 0.62 9.18 -3.18
C CYS A 45 0.23 7.89 -3.94
N THR A 46 -1.02 7.44 -3.91
CA THR A 46 -1.47 6.28 -4.70
C THR A 46 -1.48 6.60 -6.19
N ARG A 47 -1.91 7.80 -6.57
CA ARG A 47 -1.93 8.21 -7.98
C ARG A 47 -0.52 8.52 -8.47
N LEU A 48 0.17 9.42 -7.77
CA LEU A 48 1.44 10.01 -8.23
C LEU A 48 2.65 9.09 -8.04
N LEU A 49 2.70 8.28 -6.99
CA LEU A 49 3.86 7.42 -6.73
C LEU A 49 3.67 5.97 -7.17
N LYS A 50 2.46 5.58 -7.59
CA LYS A 50 2.16 4.19 -7.99
C LYS A 50 1.50 4.09 -9.35
N GLN A 51 0.34 4.72 -9.53
CA GLN A 51 -0.44 4.54 -10.76
C GLN A 51 0.22 5.21 -11.98
N VAL A 52 0.61 6.48 -11.86
CA VAL A 52 1.23 7.24 -12.97
C VAL A 52 2.57 6.61 -13.39
N PRO A 53 3.56 6.39 -12.50
CA PRO A 53 4.84 5.86 -12.93
C PRO A 53 4.73 4.45 -13.50
N CYS A 54 3.90 3.59 -12.90
CA CYS A 54 3.71 2.23 -13.40
C CYS A 54 3.02 2.22 -14.77
N ARG A 55 2.07 3.14 -15.00
CA ARG A 55 1.40 3.28 -16.29
C ARG A 55 2.36 3.78 -17.37
N GLU A 56 3.12 4.82 -17.09
CA GLU A 56 4.13 5.37 -18.02
C GLU A 56 5.17 4.31 -18.40
N TRP A 57 5.65 3.53 -17.42
CA TRP A 57 6.57 2.44 -17.69
C TRP A 57 5.95 1.38 -18.61
N MET A 58 4.70 0.99 -18.35
CA MET A 58 3.99 0.01 -19.19
C MET A 58 3.76 0.54 -20.60
N ASP A 59 3.32 1.79 -20.76
CA ASP A 59 3.11 2.40 -22.08
C ASP A 59 4.42 2.46 -22.91
N GLN A 60 5.59 2.55 -22.26
CA GLN A 60 6.90 2.62 -22.92
C GLN A 60 7.56 1.26 -23.19
N HIS A 61 7.26 0.23 -22.39
CA HIS A 61 8.05 -1.02 -22.38
C HIS A 61 7.22 -2.30 -22.59
N ALA A 62 5.90 -2.22 -22.61
CA ALA A 62 5.03 -3.39 -22.66
C ALA A 62 3.99 -3.25 -23.78
N ASP A 63 4.24 -3.90 -24.93
CA ASP A 63 3.26 -3.94 -26.01
C ASP A 63 2.02 -4.74 -25.54
N PRO A 64 0.80 -4.16 -25.55
CA PRO A 64 -0.40 -4.86 -25.12
C PRO A 64 -0.77 -6.08 -25.98
N THR A 65 -0.16 -6.26 -27.17
CA THR A 65 -0.40 -7.40 -28.05
C THR A 65 0.34 -8.66 -27.61
N ASP A 66 1.45 -8.53 -26.87
CA ASP A 66 2.25 -9.65 -26.37
C ASP A 66 2.41 -9.67 -24.84
N THR A 67 1.93 -8.64 -24.14
CA THR A 67 2.09 -8.50 -22.69
C THR A 67 0.79 -8.72 -21.90
N LEU A 68 0.87 -9.53 -20.85
CA LEU A 68 -0.20 -9.75 -19.87
C LEU A 68 0.11 -9.05 -18.53
N VAL A 69 -0.93 -8.56 -17.85
CA VAL A 69 -0.81 -7.95 -16.51
C VAL A 69 -1.36 -8.91 -15.46
N TYR A 70 -0.51 -9.39 -14.56
CA TYR A 70 -0.92 -10.23 -13.43
C TYR A 70 -1.09 -9.40 -12.16
N VAL A 71 -2.23 -9.54 -11.48
CA VAL A 71 -2.53 -8.83 -10.23
C VAL A 71 -2.88 -9.83 -9.13
N GLY A 72 -2.07 -9.87 -8.08
CA GLY A 72 -2.26 -10.73 -6.90
C GLY A 72 -3.17 -10.11 -5.85
N ILE A 73 -4.49 -10.16 -6.05
CA ILE A 73 -5.51 -9.88 -5.02
C ILE A 73 -6.11 -11.18 -4.51
N GLU A 74 -6.56 -11.20 -3.26
CA GLU A 74 -7.04 -12.41 -2.58
C GLU A 74 -8.42 -12.85 -3.12
N ASN A 75 -8.77 -14.13 -2.97
CA ASN A 75 -10.08 -14.67 -3.40
C ASN A 75 -11.25 -14.30 -2.46
N THR A 76 -11.20 -13.12 -1.85
CA THR A 76 -12.27 -12.65 -0.96
C THR A 76 -13.39 -12.00 -1.76
N LYS A 77 -14.62 -12.00 -1.22
CA LYS A 77 -15.76 -11.29 -1.86
C LYS A 77 -15.43 -9.83 -2.16
N ARG A 78 -14.70 -9.17 -1.25
CA ARG A 78 -14.27 -7.77 -1.39
C ARG A 78 -13.28 -7.60 -2.55
N ASP A 79 -12.29 -8.47 -2.66
CA ASP A 79 -11.26 -8.35 -3.69
C ASP A 79 -11.78 -8.77 -5.08
N ARG A 80 -12.59 -9.83 -5.16
CA ARG A 80 -13.27 -10.18 -6.41
C ARG A 80 -14.13 -9.05 -6.97
N ALA A 81 -14.81 -8.28 -6.10
CA ALA A 81 -15.59 -7.12 -6.52
C ALA A 81 -14.74 -5.99 -7.15
N ARG A 82 -13.42 -5.97 -6.92
CA ARG A 82 -12.49 -4.98 -7.49
C ARG A 82 -11.99 -5.36 -8.89
N ILE A 83 -12.09 -6.63 -9.29
CA ILE A 83 -11.59 -7.15 -10.57
C ILE A 83 -12.07 -6.32 -11.78
N PRO A 84 -13.37 -6.01 -11.95
CA PRO A 84 -13.83 -5.28 -13.12
C PRO A 84 -13.21 -3.88 -13.24
N ALA A 85 -13.07 -3.18 -12.11
CA ALA A 85 -12.46 -1.84 -12.09
C ALA A 85 -10.95 -1.91 -12.39
N ILE A 86 -10.24 -2.89 -11.84
CA ILE A 86 -8.82 -3.10 -12.11
C ILE A 86 -8.60 -3.42 -13.59
N ALA A 87 -9.35 -4.38 -14.15
CA ALA A 87 -9.24 -4.77 -15.56
C ALA A 87 -9.53 -3.60 -16.51
N ARG A 88 -10.55 -2.79 -16.21
CA ARG A 88 -10.85 -1.59 -17.00
C ARG A 88 -9.72 -0.57 -16.98
N ASN A 89 -9.12 -0.33 -15.80
CA ASN A 89 -8.06 0.68 -15.63
C ASN A 89 -6.74 0.26 -16.28
N TRP A 90 -6.53 -1.04 -16.49
CA TRP A 90 -5.36 -1.60 -17.17
C TRP A 90 -5.54 -1.79 -18.67
N LYS A 91 -6.65 -1.33 -19.28
CA LYS A 91 -6.74 -1.32 -20.74
C LYS A 91 -5.63 -0.42 -21.34
N PRO A 92 -5.01 -0.84 -22.47
CA PRO A 92 -5.40 -1.97 -23.33
C PRO A 92 -4.89 -3.36 -22.91
N TRP A 93 -4.01 -3.48 -21.92
CA TRP A 93 -3.48 -4.78 -21.49
C TRP A 93 -4.55 -5.72 -20.93
N VAL A 94 -4.34 -7.00 -21.19
CA VAL A 94 -5.18 -8.07 -20.68
C VAL A 94 -4.74 -8.44 -19.26
N THR A 95 -5.62 -8.24 -18.28
CA THR A 95 -5.34 -8.58 -16.88
C THR A 95 -5.68 -10.03 -16.52
N ARG A 96 -4.92 -10.61 -15.59
CA ARG A 96 -5.12 -11.92 -14.97
C ARG A 96 -5.03 -11.82 -13.45
N PHE A 97 -5.80 -12.64 -12.75
CA PHE A 97 -5.90 -12.65 -11.29
C PHE A 97 -5.73 -14.09 -10.78
N PRO A 98 -4.50 -14.62 -10.69
CA PRO A 98 -4.25 -16.04 -10.42
C PRO A 98 -4.96 -16.55 -9.17
N LEU A 99 -4.85 -15.80 -8.06
CA LEU A 99 -5.47 -16.14 -6.77
C LEU A 99 -7.01 -16.12 -6.79
N CYS A 100 -7.62 -15.53 -7.82
CA CYS A 100 -9.08 -15.48 -8.01
C CYS A 100 -9.55 -16.42 -9.14
N GLY A 101 -8.68 -17.31 -9.63
CA GLY A 101 -8.98 -18.26 -10.69
C GLY A 101 -10.11 -19.22 -10.30
N LYS A 102 -10.89 -19.67 -11.29
CA LYS A 102 -12.00 -20.63 -11.06
C LYS A 102 -11.53 -21.92 -10.38
N TRP A 103 -10.32 -22.36 -10.71
CA TRP A 103 -9.72 -23.61 -10.26
C TRP A 103 -8.73 -23.41 -9.11
N GLU A 104 -8.59 -22.17 -8.64
CA GLU A 104 -7.67 -21.83 -7.57
C GLU A 104 -8.27 -22.20 -6.21
N PRO A 105 -7.59 -23.00 -5.38
CA PRO A 105 -8.07 -23.31 -4.04
C PRO A 105 -8.25 -22.05 -3.20
N LEU A 106 -9.30 -22.03 -2.38
CA LEU A 106 -9.44 -20.99 -1.37
C LEU A 106 -8.34 -21.17 -0.33
N ARG A 107 -7.50 -20.16 -0.19
CA ARG A 107 -6.41 -20.11 0.78
C ARG A 107 -6.53 -18.86 1.62
N THR A 108 -6.32 -19.03 2.90
CA THR A 108 -6.12 -17.96 3.86
C THR A 108 -4.81 -17.24 3.57
N LYS A 109 -4.67 -16.05 4.14
CA LYS A 109 -3.43 -15.29 4.03
C LYS A 109 -2.25 -16.06 4.64
N GLU A 110 -2.44 -16.75 5.76
CA GLU A 110 -1.35 -17.49 6.40
C GLU A 110 -0.88 -18.65 5.53
N GLU A 111 -1.79 -19.40 4.90
CA GLU A 111 -1.42 -20.47 3.96
C GLU A 111 -0.61 -19.96 2.76
N LEU A 112 -0.92 -18.76 2.25
CA LEU A 112 -0.13 -18.11 1.19
C LEU A 112 1.26 -17.68 1.70
N LEU A 113 1.35 -17.25 2.96
CA LEU A 113 2.65 -16.91 3.57
C LEU A 113 3.47 -18.18 3.85
N ASP A 114 2.84 -19.27 4.28
CA ASP A 114 3.49 -20.57 4.48
C ASP A 114 4.02 -21.16 3.17
N GLU A 115 3.27 -21.03 2.07
CA GLU A 115 3.77 -21.40 0.75
C GLU A 115 5.02 -20.59 0.38
N ALA A 116 5.02 -19.28 0.59
CA ALA A 116 6.21 -18.46 0.35
C ALA A 116 7.40 -18.94 1.20
N ARG A 117 7.19 -19.26 2.48
CA ARG A 117 8.21 -19.82 3.37
C ARG A 117 8.73 -21.16 2.86
N ALA A 118 7.84 -22.05 2.43
CA ALA A 118 8.19 -23.38 1.89
C ALA A 118 9.01 -23.29 0.60
N LEU A 119 8.80 -22.23 -0.19
CA LEU A 119 9.59 -21.89 -1.38
C LEU A 119 10.90 -21.15 -1.06
N GLY A 120 11.26 -20.99 0.22
CA GLY A 120 12.49 -20.35 0.66
C GLY A 120 12.46 -18.83 0.66
N VAL A 121 11.27 -18.21 0.58
CA VAL A 121 11.10 -16.76 0.64
C VAL A 121 10.47 -16.36 1.98
N SER A 122 11.22 -15.64 2.81
CA SER A 122 10.69 -15.12 4.07
C SER A 122 9.68 -13.99 3.81
N PRO A 123 8.43 -14.09 4.33
CA PRO A 123 7.45 -13.02 4.28
C PRO A 123 7.98 -11.68 4.80
N PRO A 124 7.37 -10.55 4.40
CA PRO A 124 7.73 -9.26 4.96
C PRO A 124 7.54 -9.19 6.48
N ARG A 125 8.50 -8.60 7.20
CA ARG A 125 8.56 -8.41 8.66
C ARG A 125 7.31 -7.74 9.23
N LEU A 126 6.61 -6.91 8.47
CA LEU A 126 5.36 -6.30 8.95
C LEU A 126 4.30 -7.35 9.31
N TYR A 127 4.27 -8.50 8.63
CA TYR A 127 3.35 -9.59 9.00
C TYR A 127 3.73 -10.22 10.34
N GLU A 128 5.01 -10.44 10.61
CA GLU A 128 5.50 -10.93 11.92
C GLU A 128 5.21 -9.93 13.05
N LEU A 129 5.22 -8.64 12.72
CA LEU A 129 4.83 -7.57 13.64
C LEU A 129 3.30 -7.42 13.79
N GLY A 130 2.48 -8.29 13.19
CA GLY A 130 1.02 -8.28 13.35
C GLY A 130 0.25 -7.30 12.45
N PHE A 131 0.91 -6.69 11.45
CA PHE A 131 0.20 -5.87 10.47
C PHE A 131 -0.54 -6.75 9.46
N SER A 132 -1.78 -6.39 9.11
CA SER A 132 -2.55 -7.09 8.10
C SER A 132 -2.04 -6.89 6.66
N HIS A 133 -1.24 -5.84 6.42
CA HIS A 133 -0.71 -5.48 5.10
C HIS A 133 0.71 -4.92 5.18
N ASN A 134 1.56 -5.28 4.20
CA ASN A 134 2.93 -4.76 4.08
C ASN A 134 3.00 -3.42 3.30
N ASN A 135 2.14 -2.45 3.64
CA ASN A 135 2.04 -1.19 2.89
C ASN A 135 2.88 -0.07 3.51
N CYS A 136 3.74 0.55 2.71
CA CYS A 136 4.48 1.79 3.05
C CYS A 136 5.21 1.71 4.41
N GLY A 137 5.77 0.56 4.76
CA GLY A 137 6.44 0.40 6.06
C GLY A 137 5.50 0.56 7.28
N GLY A 138 4.19 0.38 7.09
CA GLY A 138 3.18 0.50 8.15
C GLY A 138 2.52 1.88 8.25
N THR A 139 3.06 2.89 7.57
CA THR A 139 2.63 4.31 7.67
C THR A 139 1.67 4.74 6.56
N CYS A 140 0.95 3.80 5.94
CA CYS A 140 0.01 4.15 4.88
C CYS A 140 -1.06 5.12 5.39
N VAL A 141 -1.18 6.30 4.77
CA VAL A 141 -2.18 7.32 5.14
C VAL A 141 -3.64 6.87 4.97
N ARG A 142 -3.87 5.74 4.29
CA ARG A 142 -5.20 5.12 4.20
C ARG A 142 -5.53 4.18 5.36
N ALA A 143 -4.58 3.98 6.27
CA ALA A 143 -4.77 3.14 7.44
C ALA A 143 -5.66 3.85 8.47
N GLY A 144 -6.50 3.08 9.16
CA GLY A 144 -7.35 3.59 10.23
C GLY A 144 -6.61 3.70 11.57
N GLN A 145 -7.27 4.31 12.56
CA GLN A 145 -6.72 4.57 13.90
C GLN A 145 -6.11 3.32 14.56
N ARG A 146 -6.74 2.15 14.41
CA ARG A 146 -6.24 0.87 14.97
C ARG A 146 -4.84 0.52 14.49
N GLN A 147 -4.59 0.63 13.19
CA GLN A 147 -3.26 0.34 12.63
C GLN A 147 -2.23 1.39 13.07
N TRP A 148 -2.63 2.66 13.20
CA TRP A 148 -1.73 3.70 13.69
C TRP A 148 -1.37 3.51 15.17
N LYS A 149 -2.31 3.08 16.02
CA LYS A 149 -2.01 2.69 17.41
C LYS A 149 -1.06 1.49 17.45
N HIS A 150 -1.33 0.46 16.62
CA HIS A 150 -0.43 -0.69 16.49
C HIS A 150 0.98 -0.29 16.02
N LEU A 151 1.09 0.67 15.11
CA LEU A 151 2.37 1.23 14.68
C LEU A 151 3.09 1.96 15.81
N LEU A 152 2.38 2.74 16.64
CA LEU A 152 2.96 3.40 17.81
C LEU A 152 3.57 2.39 18.78
N GLU A 153 2.91 1.25 18.98
CA GLU A 153 3.35 0.19 19.89
C GLU A 153 4.53 -0.62 19.31
N THR A 154 4.53 -0.91 18.01
CA THR A 154 5.49 -1.85 17.39
C THR A 154 6.68 -1.20 16.69
N LEU A 155 6.52 0.01 16.15
CA LEU A 155 7.55 0.76 15.41
C LEU A 155 7.44 2.26 15.77
N PRO A 156 7.68 2.63 17.05
CA PRO A 156 7.46 3.99 17.56
C PRO A 156 8.28 5.06 16.83
N GLU A 157 9.44 4.70 16.27
CA GLU A 157 10.28 5.59 15.48
C GLU A 157 9.61 5.99 14.16
N ARG A 158 8.91 5.07 13.50
CA ARG A 158 8.15 5.36 12.27
C ARG A 158 6.91 6.17 12.56
N TYR A 159 6.27 5.90 13.69
CA TYR A 159 5.16 6.71 14.15
C TYR A 159 5.62 8.15 14.43
N ALA A 160 6.73 8.33 15.16
CA ALA A 160 7.29 9.64 15.47
C ALA A 160 7.63 10.43 14.20
N TYR A 161 8.29 9.79 13.23
CA TYR A 161 8.56 10.41 11.93
C TYR A 161 7.27 10.85 11.22
N ALA A 162 6.26 9.98 11.15
CA ALA A 162 4.99 10.33 10.51
C ALA A 162 4.24 11.45 11.25
N GLN A 163 4.30 11.48 12.58
CA GLN A 163 3.72 12.54 13.40
C GLN A 163 4.40 13.88 13.12
N GLU A 164 5.73 13.90 13.04
CA GLU A 164 6.50 15.11 12.72
C GLU A 164 6.15 15.65 11.34
N ARG A 165 6.10 14.79 10.32
CA ARG A 165 5.74 15.21 8.95
C ARG A 165 4.28 15.64 8.83
N GLU A 166 3.37 15.04 9.60
CA GLU A 166 1.97 15.51 9.67
C GLU A 166 1.90 16.91 10.29
N GLU A 167 2.67 17.18 11.34
CA GLU A 167 2.70 18.48 12.01
C GLU A 167 3.24 19.59 11.11
N GLU A 168 4.30 19.32 10.34
CA GLU A 168 4.81 20.28 9.35
C GLU A 168 3.75 20.66 8.30
N LEU A 169 3.05 19.67 7.73
CA LEU A 169 1.95 19.96 6.80
C LEU A 169 0.80 20.70 7.47
N ARG A 170 0.54 20.48 8.76
CA ARG A 170 -0.48 21.23 9.50
C ARG A 170 -0.09 22.69 9.71
N GLN A 171 1.18 22.98 9.94
CA GLN A 171 1.68 24.37 10.03
C GLN A 171 1.45 25.13 8.71
N GLU A 172 1.54 24.44 7.57
CA GLU A 172 1.35 25.04 6.24
C GLU A 172 -0.12 25.09 5.78
N LEU A 173 -0.92 24.07 6.11
CA LEU A 173 -2.26 23.84 5.55
C LEU A 173 -3.41 24.06 6.55
N GLY A 174 -3.09 24.30 7.82
CA GLY A 174 -4.05 24.46 8.90
C GLY A 174 -4.52 23.13 9.49
N ASP A 175 -5.80 23.04 9.88
CA ASP A 175 -6.33 21.89 10.63
C ASP A 175 -6.60 20.66 9.75
N VAL A 176 -5.54 20.06 9.21
CA VAL A 176 -5.57 18.84 8.39
C VAL A 176 -5.03 17.64 9.15
N SER A 177 -5.57 16.44 8.93
CA SER A 177 -4.99 15.22 9.53
C SER A 177 -5.23 13.99 8.66
N ILE A 178 -4.33 13.01 8.79
CA ILE A 178 -4.46 11.66 8.22
C ILE A 178 -5.73 11.01 8.75
N LEU A 179 -6.02 11.17 10.04
CA LEU A 179 -7.10 10.50 10.74
C LEU A 179 -8.21 11.47 11.12
N ARG A 180 -9.36 10.89 11.44
CA ARG A 180 -10.52 11.64 11.94
C ARG A 180 -11.07 10.95 13.16
N ASP A 181 -11.46 11.75 14.15
CA ASP A 181 -12.33 11.31 15.22
C ASP A 181 -13.78 11.37 14.75
N ARG A 182 -14.56 10.36 15.12
CA ARG A 182 -16.00 10.25 14.86
C ARG A 182 -16.80 9.97 16.13
N SER A 183 -16.15 10.02 17.30
CA SER A 183 -16.83 9.95 18.58
C SER A 183 -17.71 11.19 18.79
N GLY A 184 -18.84 11.01 19.46
CA GLY A 184 -19.75 12.13 19.77
C GLY A 184 -20.57 12.68 18.60
N GLY A 185 -20.65 11.98 17.46
CA GLY A 185 -21.54 12.34 16.34
C GLY A 185 -21.00 13.40 15.37
N GLU A 186 -19.89 14.06 15.71
CA GLU A 186 -19.17 14.99 14.82
C GLU A 186 -17.90 14.35 14.26
N CYS A 187 -17.50 14.78 13.05
CA CYS A 187 -16.26 14.34 12.44
C CYS A 187 -15.21 15.43 12.52
N ARG A 188 -14.15 15.23 13.31
CA ARG A 188 -13.08 16.21 13.53
C ARG A 188 -11.71 15.62 13.14
N PRO A 189 -10.74 16.43 12.66
CA PRO A 189 -9.38 15.97 12.46
C PRO A 189 -8.79 15.36 13.74
N LEU A 190 -8.04 14.26 13.60
CA LEU A 190 -7.38 13.58 14.72
C LEU A 190 -5.89 13.43 14.40
N PRO A 191 -5.06 14.46 14.64
CA PRO A 191 -3.64 14.37 14.37
C PRO A 191 -3.00 13.26 15.21
N LEU A 192 -1.89 12.70 14.73
CA LEU A 192 -1.14 11.64 15.38
C LEU A 192 -0.65 12.08 16.77
N SER A 193 -0.31 13.36 16.96
CA SER A 193 0.00 13.92 18.28
C SER A 193 -1.13 13.68 19.29
N ARG A 194 -2.39 13.86 18.87
CA ARG A 194 -3.59 13.58 19.69
C ARG A 194 -3.91 12.10 19.79
N LEU A 195 -3.68 11.31 18.74
CA LEU A 195 -3.90 9.86 18.80
C LEU A 195 -2.96 9.21 19.82
N ARG A 196 -1.70 9.66 19.91
CA ARG A 196 -0.70 9.17 20.86
C ARG A 196 -1.15 9.30 22.33
N GLU A 197 -1.95 10.32 22.64
CA GLU A 197 -2.47 10.59 23.98
C GLU A 197 -3.66 9.69 24.37
N ARG A 198 -4.20 8.88 23.43
CA ARG A 198 -5.39 8.03 23.62
C ARG A 198 -5.07 6.55 23.71
#